data_AF-A0A7X7GRA9-F1
#
_entry.id   AF-A0A7X7GRA9-F1
#
_cell.length_a   1.000
_cell.length_b   1.000
_cell.length_c   1.000
_cell.angle_alpha   90.00
_cell.angle_beta   90.00
_cell.angle_gamma   90.00
#
_symmetry.space_group_name_H-M   'P 1'
#
loop_
_entity.id
_entity.type
_entity.pdbx_description
1 polymer ?
#
loop_
_entity_poly.entity_id
_entity_poly.type
_entity_poly.pdbx_seq_one_letter_code
_entity_poly.pdbx_strand_id
1 'polypeptide(L)'
;MVLACTSGQTGGQVRTPAEDAAESGCVDVTRTPVEREAATPLGFPADSILAFTEGSHTETIQWGPGARHADALRVTPADGTGQLMLTIEATGPIEVREQTPSSSDGGEELAPAACPDLLTIGVRVQITTDDGGLDEVFDAELRTTSGTEASLHLPLIPARLRGSFAVEVLQPHQTIEQVRLSTTFSPEGFRGSITGTLATSQGENGSAESVTFGRWPAGEPLDEE
;
A
#
# COMPACT_ATOMS: atom_id res chain seq x y z
N MET A 1 -5.44 -5.45 59.63
CA MET A 1 -6.77 -5.59 58.98
C MET A 1 -6.91 -4.36 58.09
N VAL A 2 -6.37 -4.36 56.85
CA VAL A 2 -6.96 -4.89 55.58
C VAL A 2 -8.35 -4.26 55.37
N LEU A 3 -8.66 -3.43 54.36
CA LEU A 3 -8.49 -3.46 52.89
C LEU A 3 -8.25 -2.03 52.34
N ALA A 4 -7.32 -1.74 51.42
CA ALA A 4 -7.22 -2.04 49.97
C ALA A 4 -8.04 -1.10 49.05
N CYS A 5 -7.32 -0.37 48.18
CA CYS A 5 -7.81 0.35 47.00
C CYS A 5 -8.36 -0.64 45.95
N THR A 6 -9.38 -0.26 45.18
CA THR A 6 -9.45 -0.42 43.73
C THR A 6 -10.82 0.04 43.22
N SER A 7 -10.82 1.00 42.29
CA SER A 7 -12.03 1.44 41.59
C SER A 7 -12.26 0.48 40.42
N GLY A 8 -13.39 -0.22 40.47
CA GLY A 8 -13.83 -1.18 39.47
C GLY A 8 -14.16 -0.55 38.12
N GLN A 9 -13.80 -1.32 37.09
CA GLN A 9 -13.98 -1.12 35.67
C GLN A 9 -15.45 -1.34 35.25
N THR A 10 -16.03 -0.42 34.49
CA THR A 10 -17.03 -0.69 33.44
C THR A 10 -16.63 0.23 32.29
N GLY A 11 -16.18 -0.22 31.12
CA GLY A 11 -16.50 -1.45 30.41
C GLY A 11 -17.42 -1.10 29.26
N GLY A 12 -16.92 -0.32 28.30
CA GLY A 12 -17.66 0.00 27.10
C GLY A 12 -16.90 0.99 26.25
N GLN A 13 -16.15 0.50 25.25
CA GLN A 13 -16.16 1.06 23.91
C GLN A 13 -15.97 -0.09 22.90
N VAL A 14 -16.77 0.04 21.85
CA VAL A 14 -17.04 -0.90 20.78
C VAL A 14 -15.77 -1.13 19.95
N ARG A 15 -15.51 -2.38 19.57
CA ARG A 15 -14.61 -2.71 18.46
C ARG A 15 -15.20 -2.09 17.18
N THR A 16 -14.53 -1.07 16.64
CA THR A 16 -14.65 -0.70 15.23
C THR A 16 -13.42 -1.21 14.46
N PRO A 17 -13.60 -1.63 13.20
CA PRO A 17 -12.58 -2.25 12.40
C PRO A 17 -11.58 -1.22 11.87
N ALA A 18 -10.34 -1.65 11.68
CA ALA A 18 -9.28 -1.06 10.86
C ALA A 18 -9.38 0.46 10.63
N GLU A 19 -8.68 1.22 11.46
CA GLU A 19 -8.14 2.51 11.02
C GLU A 19 -7.24 2.21 9.81
N ASP A 20 -7.80 2.38 8.61
CA ASP A 20 -7.03 2.62 7.39
C ASP A 20 -6.03 3.72 7.74
N ALA A 21 -4.76 3.32 7.80
CA ALA A 21 -3.67 4.15 8.27
C ALA A 21 -3.74 5.53 7.60
N ALA A 22 -3.86 6.57 8.43
CA ALA A 22 -3.61 7.95 8.04
C ALA A 22 -2.12 8.09 7.70
N GLU A 23 -1.73 7.58 6.54
CA GLU A 23 -0.36 7.62 6.05
C GLU A 23 -0.03 8.96 5.37
N SER A 24 -1.02 9.85 5.24
CA SER A 24 -0.90 11.12 4.51
C SER A 24 -1.20 12.37 5.34
N GLY A 25 -1.47 12.24 6.65
CA GLY A 25 -1.93 13.40 7.45
C GLY A 25 -3.27 13.97 6.98
N CYS A 26 -4.03 13.20 6.20
CA CYS A 26 -5.40 13.52 5.76
C CYS A 26 -6.38 12.53 6.41
N VAL A 27 -7.56 13.02 6.75
CA VAL A 27 -8.67 12.23 7.29
C VAL A 27 -9.91 12.40 6.45
N ASP A 28 -10.66 11.32 6.26
CA ASP A 28 -11.93 11.33 5.54
C ASP A 28 -12.99 12.08 6.36
N VAL A 29 -13.64 13.06 5.74
CA VAL A 29 -14.75 13.83 6.33
C VAL A 29 -16.08 13.21 5.93
N THR A 30 -16.22 12.89 4.64
CA THR A 30 -17.44 12.33 4.06
C THR A 30 -17.10 11.24 3.07
N ARG A 31 -17.96 10.21 2.99
CA ARG A 31 -17.95 9.19 1.93
C ARG A 31 -19.29 9.20 1.24
N THR A 32 -19.29 9.55 -0.05
CA THR A 32 -20.51 9.63 -0.85
C THR A 32 -20.50 8.51 -1.89
N PRO A 33 -21.39 7.50 -1.78
CA PRO A 33 -21.54 6.49 -2.81
C PRO A 33 -21.92 7.13 -4.14
N VAL A 34 -21.30 6.67 -5.22
CA VAL A 34 -21.61 7.11 -6.59
C VAL A 34 -21.81 5.90 -7.49
N GLU A 35 -22.67 6.05 -8.49
CA GLU A 35 -22.82 5.05 -9.55
C GLU A 35 -21.62 5.09 -10.49
N ARG A 36 -21.36 3.98 -11.16
CA ARG A 36 -20.16 3.77 -11.98
C ARG A 36 -20.04 4.81 -13.12
N GLU A 37 -21.14 5.11 -13.79
CA GLU A 37 -21.21 6.02 -14.93
C GLU A 37 -21.51 7.47 -14.53
N ALA A 38 -21.77 7.74 -13.25
CA ALA A 38 -22.13 9.07 -12.79
C ALA A 38 -20.93 10.02 -12.80
N ALA A 39 -21.14 11.26 -13.26
CA ALA A 39 -20.15 12.31 -13.14
C ALA A 39 -19.89 12.62 -11.66
N THR A 40 -18.62 12.58 -11.25
CA THR A 40 -18.21 12.91 -9.89
C THR A 40 -17.82 14.39 -9.77
N PRO A 41 -17.76 14.95 -8.55
CA PRO A 41 -17.18 16.28 -8.31
C PRO A 41 -15.73 16.44 -8.82
N LEU A 42 -15.00 15.34 -9.01
CA LEU A 42 -13.64 15.31 -9.54
C LEU A 42 -13.58 15.48 -11.07
N GLY A 43 -14.73 15.51 -11.75
CA GLY A 43 -14.82 15.80 -13.19
C GLY A 43 -14.73 14.58 -14.10
N PHE A 44 -14.73 13.36 -13.56
CA PHE A 44 -14.73 12.11 -14.32
C PHE A 44 -15.57 11.03 -13.63
N PRO A 45 -16.17 10.09 -14.37
CA PRO A 45 -16.87 8.93 -13.79
C PRO A 45 -15.89 7.80 -13.42
N ALA A 46 -16.32 6.90 -12.55
CA ALA A 46 -15.50 5.73 -12.18
C ALA A 46 -15.24 4.79 -13.37
N ASP A 47 -16.18 4.72 -14.32
CA ASP A 47 -16.03 3.95 -15.55
C ASP A 47 -14.81 4.36 -16.39
N SER A 48 -14.42 5.64 -16.37
CA SER A 48 -13.22 6.10 -17.06
C SER A 48 -11.94 5.53 -16.45
N ILE A 49 -11.96 5.25 -15.14
CA ILE A 49 -10.84 4.62 -14.42
C ILE A 49 -10.85 3.11 -14.65
N LEU A 50 -12.03 2.49 -14.56
CA LEU A 50 -12.19 1.04 -14.80
C LEU A 50 -11.82 0.65 -16.23
N ALA A 51 -12.02 1.55 -17.21
CA ALA A 51 -11.65 1.31 -18.61
C ALA A 51 -10.18 0.95 -18.83
N PHE A 52 -9.26 1.37 -17.96
CA PHE A 52 -7.83 1.01 -18.03
C PHE A 52 -7.32 0.24 -16.81
N THR A 53 -8.13 0.04 -15.76
CA THR A 53 -7.71 -0.70 -14.56
C THR A 53 -8.35 -2.09 -14.47
N GLU A 54 -9.60 -2.27 -14.90
CA GLU A 54 -10.29 -3.56 -14.81
C GLU A 54 -9.75 -4.56 -15.84
N GLY A 55 -9.68 -5.84 -15.47
CA GLY A 55 -9.12 -6.91 -16.30
C GLY A 55 -7.73 -7.36 -15.87
N SER A 56 -7.07 -8.11 -16.76
CA SER A 56 -5.75 -8.72 -16.49
C SER A 56 -4.63 -7.90 -17.13
N HIS A 57 -3.65 -7.55 -16.30
CA HIS A 57 -2.46 -6.81 -16.68
C HIS A 57 -1.24 -7.69 -16.45
N THR A 58 -0.28 -7.65 -17.36
CA THR A 58 0.94 -8.47 -17.26
C THR A 58 2.16 -7.62 -17.52
N GLU A 59 3.14 -7.70 -16.63
CA GLU A 59 4.42 -7.01 -16.76
C GLU A 59 5.58 -7.90 -16.34
N THR A 60 6.79 -7.50 -16.74
CA THR A 60 8.00 -8.14 -16.23
C THR A 60 8.36 -7.53 -14.89
N ILE A 61 8.47 -8.35 -13.85
CA ILE A 61 8.96 -7.95 -12.52
C ILE A 61 10.46 -8.23 -12.42
N GLN A 62 11.21 -7.30 -11.87
CA GLN A 62 12.59 -7.48 -11.46
C GLN A 62 12.65 -7.65 -9.94
N TRP A 63 13.14 -8.79 -9.47
CA TRP A 63 13.33 -9.14 -8.06
C TRP A 63 14.73 -8.81 -7.56
N GLY A 64 14.81 -8.54 -6.27
CA GLY A 64 16.02 -8.44 -5.49
C GLY A 64 16.02 -7.20 -4.61
N PRO A 65 16.90 -7.13 -3.60
CA PRO A 65 16.93 -5.97 -2.71
C PRO A 65 17.77 -4.80 -3.27
N GLY A 66 18.20 -4.86 -4.54
CA GLY A 66 19.20 -3.96 -5.10
C GLY A 66 20.63 -4.29 -4.64
N ALA A 67 21.62 -3.74 -5.36
CA ALA A 67 23.03 -3.96 -5.05
C ALA A 67 23.43 -3.34 -3.70
N ARG A 68 22.79 -2.24 -3.28
CA ARG A 68 23.09 -1.56 -2.01
C ARG A 68 22.78 -2.41 -0.79
N HIS A 69 21.77 -3.29 -0.88
CA HIS A 69 21.30 -4.10 0.24
C HIS A 69 21.63 -5.59 0.12
N ALA A 70 22.41 -6.00 -0.89
CA ALA A 70 22.74 -7.39 -1.17
C ALA A 70 23.52 -8.11 -0.04
N ASP A 71 24.23 -7.37 0.82
CA ASP A 71 24.94 -7.91 1.99
C ASP A 71 24.09 -7.93 3.27
N ALA A 72 22.95 -7.22 3.26
CA ALA A 72 22.06 -7.08 4.41
C ALA A 72 20.80 -7.96 4.29
N LEU A 73 20.37 -8.26 3.06
CA LEU A 73 19.08 -8.88 2.79
C LEU A 73 19.20 -10.06 1.82
N ARG A 74 18.30 -11.04 1.99
CA ARG A 74 17.98 -12.06 0.99
C ARG A 74 16.50 -11.99 0.68
N VAL A 75 16.17 -11.95 -0.60
CA VAL A 75 14.78 -11.96 -1.09
C VAL A 75 14.51 -13.32 -1.72
N THR A 76 13.32 -13.85 -1.46
CA THR A 76 12.72 -14.94 -2.23
C THR A 76 11.50 -14.37 -2.95
N PRO A 77 11.29 -14.61 -4.25
CA PRO A 77 12.15 -15.32 -5.20
C PRO A 77 13.56 -14.71 -5.32
N ALA A 78 14.52 -15.51 -5.79
CA ALA A 78 15.91 -15.06 -5.94
C ALA A 78 16.01 -13.93 -6.97
N ASP A 79 17.03 -13.08 -6.81
CA ASP A 79 17.32 -11.95 -7.69
C ASP A 79 17.26 -12.35 -9.17
N GLY A 80 16.49 -11.59 -9.96
CA GLY A 80 16.23 -11.94 -11.34
C GLY A 80 15.00 -11.27 -11.91
N THR A 81 14.50 -11.79 -13.03
CA THR A 81 13.26 -11.32 -13.66
C THR A 81 12.23 -12.44 -13.70
N GLY A 82 10.97 -12.10 -13.47
CA GLY A 82 9.82 -12.98 -13.64
C GLY A 82 8.68 -12.27 -14.34
N GLN A 83 7.57 -12.97 -14.53
CA GLN A 83 6.33 -12.41 -15.05
C GLN A 83 5.35 -12.18 -13.89
N LEU A 84 4.88 -10.94 -13.76
CA LEU A 84 3.82 -10.54 -12.85
C LEU A 84 2.51 -10.42 -13.63
N MET A 85 1.46 -11.09 -13.16
CA MET A 85 0.09 -10.88 -13.62
C MET A 85 -0.75 -10.34 -12.48
N LEU A 86 -1.47 -9.26 -12.75
CA LEU A 86 -2.37 -8.61 -11.82
C LEU A 86 -3.75 -8.49 -12.47
N THR A 87 -4.75 -9.10 -11.86
CA THR A 87 -6.14 -9.06 -12.34
C THR A 87 -6.98 -8.24 -11.38
N ILE A 88 -7.67 -7.23 -11.90
CA ILE A 88 -8.57 -6.35 -11.18
C ILE A 88 -10.01 -6.66 -11.59
N GLU A 89 -10.89 -6.80 -10.61
CA GLU A 89 -12.34 -6.91 -10.79
C GLU A 89 -13.03 -5.90 -9.88
N ALA A 90 -13.91 -5.06 -10.42
CA ALA A 90 -14.67 -4.12 -9.61
C ALA A 90 -15.84 -4.83 -8.91
N THR A 91 -15.68 -5.13 -7.63
CA THR A 91 -16.63 -5.92 -6.82
C THR A 91 -17.25 -5.15 -5.65
N GLY A 92 -16.66 -4.01 -5.28
CA GLY A 92 -17.00 -3.25 -4.09
C GLY A 92 -17.66 -1.90 -4.36
N PRO A 93 -17.87 -1.09 -3.31
CA PRO A 93 -18.50 0.22 -3.43
C PRO A 93 -17.62 1.20 -4.21
N ILE A 94 -18.26 2.14 -4.90
CA ILE A 94 -17.61 3.29 -5.54
C ILE A 94 -18.00 4.51 -4.73
N GLU A 95 -17.01 5.25 -4.22
CA GLU A 95 -17.24 6.37 -3.32
C GLU A 95 -16.36 7.56 -3.71
N VAL A 96 -16.90 8.76 -3.55
CA VAL A 96 -16.11 9.99 -3.46
C VAL A 96 -15.84 10.27 -1.99
N ARG A 97 -14.56 10.45 -1.65
CA ARG A 97 -14.08 10.75 -0.29
C ARG A 97 -13.59 12.19 -0.24
N GLU A 98 -14.26 12.98 0.60
CA GLU A 98 -13.82 14.33 0.93
C GLU A 98 -12.77 14.24 2.04
N GLN A 99 -11.62 14.90 1.89
CA GLN A 99 -10.50 14.80 2.83
C GLN A 99 -10.13 16.16 3.43
N THR A 100 -9.69 16.14 4.69
CA THR A 100 -9.15 17.32 5.39
C THR A 100 -7.88 16.95 6.13
N PRO A 101 -6.93 17.89 6.37
CA PRO A 101 -5.77 17.61 7.20
C PRO A 101 -6.17 17.10 8.58
N SER A 102 -5.47 16.09 9.09
CA SER A 102 -5.54 15.71 10.49
C SER A 102 -5.02 16.88 11.33
N SER A 103 -5.87 17.44 12.19
CA SER A 103 -5.47 18.47 13.14
C SER A 103 -4.40 17.88 14.08
N SER A 104 -3.14 18.24 13.88
CA SER A 104 -2.10 17.96 14.86
C SER A 104 -2.20 19.03 15.94
N ASP A 105 -2.72 18.67 17.11
CA ASP A 105 -2.73 19.54 18.28
C ASP A 105 -1.29 19.81 18.74
N GLY A 106 -0.72 20.92 18.26
CA GLY A 106 0.50 21.52 18.80
C GLY A 106 1.79 21.21 18.03
N GLY A 107 2.23 22.19 17.24
CA GLY A 107 3.63 22.29 16.78
C GLY A 107 3.76 22.83 15.37
N GLU A 108 4.18 24.10 15.28
CA GLU A 108 4.57 24.86 14.08
C GLU A 108 3.57 24.88 12.90
N GLU A 109 3.28 26.10 12.43
CA GLU A 109 2.40 26.37 11.29
C GLU A 109 3.08 25.91 9.98
N LEU A 110 3.14 24.59 9.78
CA LEU A 110 3.39 24.00 8.48
C LEU A 110 2.24 24.39 7.56
N ALA A 111 2.54 24.69 6.29
CA ALA A 111 1.51 24.98 5.30
C ALA A 111 0.42 23.89 5.36
N PRO A 112 -0.88 24.25 5.26
CA PRO A 112 -1.94 23.28 5.38
C PRO A 112 -1.71 22.15 4.38
N ALA A 113 -1.71 20.90 4.86
CA ALA A 113 -1.59 19.76 3.97
C ALA A 113 -2.69 19.85 2.90
N ALA A 114 -2.32 19.76 1.63
CA ALA A 114 -3.31 19.68 0.58
C ALA A 114 -3.91 18.27 0.62
N CYS A 115 -5.13 18.15 1.14
CA CYS A 115 -5.91 16.92 1.16
C CYS A 115 -6.95 16.99 0.04
N PRO A 116 -6.61 16.60 -1.19
CA PRO A 116 -7.59 16.58 -2.28
C PRO A 116 -8.65 15.51 -2.04
N ASP A 117 -9.84 15.75 -2.57
CA ASP A 117 -10.87 14.71 -2.64
C ASP A 117 -10.39 13.55 -3.53
N LEU A 118 -10.90 12.36 -3.23
CA LEU A 118 -10.45 11.11 -3.83
C LEU A 118 -11.65 10.28 -4.29
N LEU A 119 -11.58 9.71 -5.49
CA LEU A 119 -12.46 8.62 -5.89
C LEU A 119 -11.84 7.29 -5.44
N THR A 120 -12.61 6.49 -4.72
CA THR A 120 -12.24 5.13 -4.34
C THR A 120 -13.17 4.11 -4.98
N ILE A 121 -12.60 3.05 -5.55
CA ILE A 121 -13.36 1.95 -6.14
C ILE A 121 -12.94 0.65 -5.46
N GLY A 122 -13.87 0.00 -4.78
CA GLY A 122 -13.66 -1.31 -4.17
C GLY A 122 -13.45 -2.37 -5.25
N VAL A 123 -12.31 -3.05 -5.19
CA VAL A 123 -11.89 -4.05 -6.16
C VAL A 123 -11.44 -5.33 -5.47
N ARG A 124 -11.64 -6.44 -6.18
CA ARG A 124 -10.92 -7.69 -5.92
C ARG A 124 -9.68 -7.72 -6.79
N VAL A 125 -8.54 -7.95 -6.17
CA VAL A 125 -7.23 -8.01 -6.82
C VAL A 125 -6.70 -9.43 -6.71
N GLN A 126 -6.34 -10.04 -7.83
CA GLN A 126 -5.56 -11.27 -7.86
C GLN A 126 -4.16 -10.96 -8.39
N ILE A 127 -3.13 -11.44 -7.69
CA ILE A 127 -1.72 -11.22 -8.03
C ILE A 127 -1.02 -12.56 -8.11
N THR A 128 -0.38 -12.84 -9.24
CA THR A 128 0.39 -14.07 -9.43
C THR A 128 1.72 -13.76 -10.09
N THR A 129 2.78 -14.44 -9.68
CA THR A 129 4.04 -14.47 -10.41
C THR A 129 4.36 -15.88 -10.91
N ASP A 130 5.00 -15.97 -12.06
CA ASP A 130 5.33 -17.26 -12.72
C ASP A 130 6.32 -18.13 -11.92
N ASP A 131 7.17 -17.48 -11.13
CA ASP A 131 8.09 -18.11 -10.18
C ASP A 131 7.45 -18.53 -8.85
N GLY A 132 6.15 -18.26 -8.66
CA GLY A 132 5.41 -18.58 -7.43
C GLY A 132 5.72 -17.68 -6.24
N GLY A 133 6.45 -16.59 -6.43
CA GLY A 133 6.70 -15.56 -5.42
C GLY A 133 5.40 -15.00 -4.83
N LEU A 134 4.42 -14.70 -5.68
CA LEU A 134 3.09 -14.25 -5.28
C LEU A 134 2.03 -15.17 -5.89
N ASP A 135 1.02 -15.51 -5.08
CA ASP A 135 -0.23 -16.18 -5.53
C ASP A 135 -1.37 -15.75 -4.59
N GLU A 136 -1.72 -14.47 -4.67
CA GLU A 136 -2.53 -13.79 -3.67
C GLU A 136 -3.86 -13.29 -4.24
N VAL A 137 -4.84 -13.19 -3.34
CA VAL A 137 -6.13 -12.54 -3.62
C VAL A 137 -6.45 -11.59 -2.47
N PHE A 138 -6.72 -10.33 -2.80
CA PHE A 138 -7.03 -9.27 -1.85
C PHE A 138 -8.34 -8.59 -2.24
N ASP A 139 -9.09 -8.13 -1.23
CA ASP A 139 -10.06 -7.06 -1.39
C ASP A 139 -9.35 -5.74 -1.07
N ALA A 140 -9.47 -4.75 -1.95
CA ALA A 140 -8.72 -3.51 -1.87
C ALA A 140 -9.50 -2.35 -2.51
N GLU A 141 -8.88 -1.17 -2.51
CA GLU A 141 -9.43 0.02 -3.13
C GLU A 141 -8.46 0.57 -4.17
N LEU A 142 -8.94 0.77 -5.40
CA LEU A 142 -8.31 1.71 -6.32
C LEU A 142 -8.57 3.12 -5.81
N ARG A 143 -7.54 3.96 -5.82
CA ARG A 143 -7.58 5.33 -5.32
C ARG A 143 -7.15 6.27 -6.44
N THR A 144 -7.92 7.33 -6.68
CA THR A 144 -7.52 8.33 -7.67
C THR A 144 -8.06 9.73 -7.40
N THR A 145 -7.24 10.73 -7.73
CA THR A 145 -7.61 12.15 -7.78
C THR A 145 -7.72 12.67 -9.22
N SER A 146 -7.50 11.82 -10.24
CA SER A 146 -7.45 12.21 -11.65
C SER A 146 -8.13 11.20 -12.58
N GLY A 147 -8.67 11.66 -13.71
CA GLY A 147 -9.34 10.78 -14.68
C GLY A 147 -8.41 9.87 -15.50
N THR A 148 -7.10 9.94 -15.27
CA THR A 148 -6.07 9.31 -16.13
C THR A 148 -5.06 8.48 -15.37
N GLU A 149 -5.18 8.40 -14.05
CA GLU A 149 -4.28 7.65 -13.20
C GLU A 149 -5.08 7.00 -12.07
N ALA A 150 -4.71 5.82 -11.63
CA ALA A 150 -5.24 5.22 -10.41
C ALA A 150 -4.15 4.43 -9.69
N SER A 151 -4.17 4.48 -8.37
CA SER A 151 -3.18 3.83 -7.52
C SER A 151 -3.82 2.74 -6.68
N LEU A 152 -3.06 1.68 -6.46
CA LEU A 152 -3.39 0.54 -5.62
C LEU A 152 -2.24 0.33 -4.63
N HIS A 153 -2.57 0.24 -3.35
CA HIS A 153 -1.60 -0.03 -2.28
C HIS A 153 -2.07 -1.23 -1.48
N LEU A 154 -1.23 -2.26 -1.40
CA LEU A 154 -1.53 -3.50 -0.68
C LEU A 154 -0.45 -3.77 0.36
N PRO A 155 -0.79 -3.83 1.66
CA PRO A 155 0.14 -4.31 2.65
C PRO A 155 0.44 -5.79 2.41
N LEU A 156 1.71 -6.13 2.23
CA LEU A 156 2.16 -7.51 2.15
C LEU A 156 2.67 -7.91 3.54
N ILE A 157 2.03 -8.89 4.15
CA ILE A 157 2.49 -9.47 5.42
C ILE A 157 3.10 -10.82 5.07
N PRO A 158 4.44 -10.98 4.97
CA PRO A 158 5.07 -12.18 4.45
C PRO A 158 4.59 -13.48 5.11
N ALA A 159 4.34 -13.44 6.43
CA ALA A 159 3.82 -14.59 7.18
C ALA A 159 2.36 -15.01 6.84
N ARG A 160 1.66 -14.24 6.00
CA ARG A 160 0.27 -14.50 5.58
C ARG A 160 0.13 -14.70 4.07
N LEU A 161 1.22 -14.60 3.31
CA LEU A 161 1.22 -14.84 1.87
C LEU A 161 1.10 -16.34 1.60
N ARG A 162 0.45 -16.68 0.50
CA ARG A 162 0.37 -18.04 -0.04
C ARG A 162 1.57 -18.35 -0.94
N GLY A 163 2.02 -17.35 -1.69
CA GLY A 163 3.24 -17.40 -2.47
C GLY A 163 4.49 -17.49 -1.59
N SER A 164 5.64 -17.73 -2.23
CA SER A 164 6.91 -17.92 -1.52
C SER A 164 7.64 -16.62 -1.18
N PHE A 165 7.04 -15.45 -1.42
CA PHE A 165 7.71 -14.17 -1.18
C PHE A 165 8.13 -14.02 0.28
N ALA A 166 9.41 -13.81 0.50
CA ALA A 166 9.99 -13.63 1.82
C ALA A 166 11.21 -12.70 1.76
N VAL A 167 11.43 -11.98 2.86
CA VAL A 167 12.62 -11.15 3.06
C VAL A 167 13.31 -11.64 4.32
N GLU A 168 14.54 -12.11 4.18
CA GLU A 168 15.40 -12.50 5.29
C GLU A 168 16.42 -11.39 5.56
N VAL A 169 16.50 -10.97 6.82
CA VAL A 169 17.46 -9.97 7.28
C VAL A 169 18.69 -10.67 7.83
N LEU A 170 19.86 -10.38 7.27
CA LEU A 170 21.13 -11.03 7.61
C LEU A 170 21.87 -10.33 8.77
N GLN A 171 21.52 -9.08 9.07
CA GLN A 171 22.17 -8.27 10.11
C GLN A 171 21.33 -8.27 11.41
N PRO A 172 21.93 -8.53 12.58
CA PRO A 172 21.17 -8.74 13.82
C PRO A 172 20.52 -7.48 14.42
N HIS A 173 20.88 -6.29 13.95
CA HIS A 173 20.36 -5.00 14.44
C HIS A 173 19.35 -4.36 13.47
N GLN A 174 18.92 -5.14 12.47
CA GLN A 174 18.06 -4.68 11.39
C GLN A 174 16.74 -5.44 11.40
N THR A 175 15.67 -4.75 11.01
CA THR A 175 14.34 -5.32 10.81
C THR A 175 13.74 -4.77 9.53
N ILE A 176 12.88 -5.57 8.90
CA ILE A 176 12.09 -5.15 7.73
C ILE A 176 10.66 -4.93 8.19
N GLU A 177 10.16 -3.73 7.92
CA GLU A 177 8.84 -3.27 8.33
C GLU A 177 8.05 -2.78 7.11
N GLN A 178 6.72 -2.69 7.26
CA GLN A 178 5.82 -2.04 6.31
C GLN A 178 5.98 -2.50 4.84
N VAL A 179 6.17 -3.80 4.62
CA VAL A 179 6.25 -4.31 3.24
C VAL A 179 4.92 -4.05 2.52
N ARG A 180 5.01 -3.43 1.35
CA ARG A 180 3.85 -3.00 0.58
C ARG A 180 4.10 -3.18 -0.90
N LEU A 181 3.07 -3.62 -1.60
CA LEU A 181 2.96 -3.49 -3.05
C LEU A 181 2.25 -2.17 -3.37
N SER A 182 2.86 -1.36 -4.24
CA SER A 182 2.26 -0.13 -4.76
C SER A 182 2.23 -0.21 -6.28
N THR A 183 1.06 0.01 -6.88
CA THR A 183 0.86 0.00 -8.33
C THR A 183 0.17 1.28 -8.76
N THR A 184 0.59 1.84 -9.88
CA THR A 184 -0.09 2.92 -10.58
C THR A 184 -0.48 2.44 -11.97
N PHE A 185 -1.73 2.66 -12.32
CA PHE A 185 -2.31 2.39 -13.63
C PHE A 185 -2.54 3.69 -14.37
N SER A 186 -2.34 3.66 -15.68
CA SER A 186 -2.73 4.71 -16.61
C SER A 186 -3.19 4.07 -17.92
N PRO A 187 -3.76 4.84 -18.87
CA PRO A 187 -4.06 4.35 -20.20
C PRO A 187 -2.84 3.80 -20.98
N GLU A 188 -1.61 4.14 -20.55
CA GLU A 188 -0.38 3.70 -21.20
C GLU A 188 0.14 2.35 -20.68
N GLY A 189 -0.36 1.90 -19.53
CA GLY A 189 0.05 0.66 -18.89
C GLY A 189 0.03 0.76 -17.36
N PHE A 190 0.70 -0.16 -16.69
CA PHE A 190 0.83 -0.14 -15.25
C PHE A 190 2.28 -0.35 -14.82
N ARG A 191 2.62 0.28 -13.70
CA ARG A 191 3.96 0.22 -13.10
C ARG A 191 3.84 0.15 -11.59
N GLY A 192 4.87 -0.31 -10.93
CA GLY A 192 4.83 -0.42 -9.49
C GLY A 192 6.06 -1.06 -8.90
N SER A 193 5.98 -1.25 -7.60
CA SER A 193 7.05 -1.85 -6.82
C SER A 193 6.52 -2.54 -5.58
N ILE A 194 7.34 -3.45 -5.06
CA ILE A 194 7.22 -3.98 -3.72
C ILE A 194 8.33 -3.36 -2.91
N THR A 195 7.99 -2.55 -1.92
CA THR A 195 8.95 -1.86 -1.06
C THR A 195 8.74 -2.24 0.38
N GLY A 196 9.72 -1.95 1.22
CA GLY A 196 9.59 -1.99 2.67
C GLY A 196 10.61 -1.08 3.33
N THR A 197 10.53 -0.96 4.64
CA THR A 197 11.40 -0.11 5.43
C THR A 197 12.41 -0.98 6.15
N LEU A 198 13.70 -0.80 5.85
CA LEU A 198 14.81 -1.38 6.61
C LEU A 198 15.11 -0.46 7.78
N ALA A 199 14.66 -0.85 8.97
CA ALA A 199 14.94 -0.16 10.21
C ALA A 199 16.22 -0.72 10.84
N THR A 200 17.10 0.16 11.30
CA THR A 200 18.30 -0.19 12.06
C THR A 200 18.19 0.39 13.47
N SER A 201 18.35 -0.46 14.48
CA SER A 201 18.38 -0.04 15.88
C SER A 201 19.78 -0.25 16.47
N GLN A 202 20.59 0.83 16.49
CA GLN A 202 21.89 0.83 17.18
C GLN A 202 21.92 1.89 18.28
N GLY A 203 21.66 1.48 19.51
CA GLY A 203 21.66 2.38 20.68
C GLY A 203 20.51 3.39 20.63
N GLU A 204 20.79 4.65 21.00
CA GLU A 204 19.80 5.76 20.99
C GLU A 204 19.52 6.34 19.59
N ASN A 205 20.27 5.92 18.57
CA ASN A 205 20.09 6.39 17.19
C ASN A 205 19.50 5.28 16.33
N GLY A 206 18.24 5.47 15.92
CA GLY A 206 17.60 4.65 14.89
C GLY A 206 17.75 5.27 13.51
N SER A 207 17.86 4.45 12.48
CA SER A 207 17.72 4.88 11.08
C SER A 207 16.68 4.01 10.39
N ALA A 208 15.98 4.58 9.41
CA ALA A 208 15.05 3.87 8.56
C ALA A 208 15.34 4.26 7.11
N GLU A 209 15.45 3.27 6.24
CA GLU A 209 15.62 3.48 4.80
C GLU A 209 14.62 2.64 4.01
N SER A 210 14.14 3.17 2.88
CA SER A 210 13.27 2.44 1.97
C SER A 210 14.11 1.46 1.15
N VAL A 211 13.61 0.23 0.99
CA VAL A 211 14.22 -0.81 0.17
C VAL A 211 13.19 -1.32 -0.83
N THR A 212 13.60 -1.52 -2.07
CA THR A 212 12.78 -2.13 -3.12
C THR A 212 13.13 -3.61 -3.22
N PHE A 213 12.14 -4.49 -3.14
CA PHE A 213 12.29 -5.95 -3.32
C PHE A 213 11.84 -6.42 -4.71
N GLY A 214 10.98 -5.64 -5.36
CA GLY A 214 10.43 -5.95 -6.68
C GLY A 214 10.03 -4.67 -7.41
N ARG A 215 10.19 -4.61 -8.73
CA ARG A 215 9.75 -3.46 -9.56
C ARG A 215 9.25 -3.92 -10.93
N TRP A 216 8.25 -3.23 -11.46
CA TRP A 216 7.77 -3.42 -12.84
C TRP A 216 7.38 -2.07 -13.49
N PRO A 217 7.53 -1.93 -14.82
CA PRO A 217 8.23 -2.87 -15.71
C PRO A 217 9.72 -2.97 -15.35
N ALA A 218 10.35 -4.11 -15.63
CA ALA A 218 11.79 -4.29 -15.44
C ALA A 218 12.60 -3.35 -16.33
N GLY A 219 13.79 -2.93 -15.89
CA GLY A 219 14.71 -2.14 -16.73
C GLY A 219 15.46 -1.01 -16.02
N GLU A 220 14.97 -0.56 -14.87
CA GLU A 220 15.67 0.39 -14.01
C GLU A 220 16.33 -0.34 -12.83
N PRO A 221 17.49 0.12 -12.33
CA PRO A 221 18.08 -0.44 -11.12
C PRO A 221 17.10 -0.31 -9.94
N LEU A 222 17.10 -1.31 -9.04
CA LEU A 222 16.25 -1.30 -7.84
C LEU A 222 16.78 -0.32 -6.78
N ASP A 223 18.05 0.03 -6.86
CA ASP A 223 18.66 1.13 -6.14
C ASP A 223 18.42 2.43 -6.95
N GLU A 224 17.41 3.21 -6.59
CA GLU A 224 17.37 4.63 -6.97
C GLU A 224 17.97 5.45 -5.81
N GLU A 225 18.80 6.44 -6.16
CA GLU A 225 19.72 7.20 -5.29
C GLU A 225 19.06 7.90 -4.07
#